data_AF-T1JZZ7-F1
#
_entry.id   AF-T1JZZ7-F1
#
_cell.length_a   1.000
_cell.length_b   1.000
_cell.length_c   1.000
_cell.angle_alpha   90.00
_cell.angle_beta   90.00
_cell.angle_gamma   90.00
#
_symmetry.space_group_name_H-M   'P 1'
#
loop_
_entity.id
_entity.type
_entity.pdbx_description
1 polymer ?
#
loop_
_entity_poly.entity_id
_entity_poly.type
_entity_poly.pdbx_seq_one_letter_code
_entity_poly.pdbx_strand_id
1 'polypeptide(L)'
;MALHDTHISKLLKSKSNFPNSLASTGCDLAKKCQNSGPSSYFCGPYQISWSYWSDGGRPGDQGGPHDFETCLNDKSCAEQAIYGYMNKWARDCNGDGVIDCTDYAAIHKAGPHSCNAQWLLDSEYWRVFQSSSCASGSE
;
A
#
# COMPACT_ATOMS: atom_id res chain seq x y z
N MET A 1 0.52 18.41 -25.71
CA MET A 1 -0.77 17.98 -25.13
C MET A 1 -0.45 16.97 -24.03
N ALA A 2 -0.04 17.47 -22.86
CA ALA A 2 0.40 16.64 -21.74
C ALA A 2 -0.84 16.21 -20.95
N LEU A 3 -1.37 15.05 -21.31
CA LEU A 3 -2.52 14.48 -20.62
C LEU A 3 -2.05 13.81 -19.33
N HIS A 4 -2.79 14.07 -18.25
CA HIS A 4 -2.76 13.41 -16.94
C HIS A 4 -1.73 13.91 -15.92
N ASP A 5 -1.96 15.13 -15.43
CA ASP A 5 -1.80 15.41 -14.00
C ASP A 5 -3.02 14.76 -13.30
N THR A 6 -3.00 13.42 -13.19
CA THR A 6 -4.05 12.68 -12.51
C THR A 6 -4.10 13.13 -11.05
N HIS A 7 -5.28 13.21 -10.47
CA HIS A 7 -5.51 13.52 -9.05
C HIS A 7 -4.60 12.69 -8.12
N ILE A 8 -4.28 11.46 -8.55
CA ILE A 8 -3.30 10.54 -7.96
C ILE A 8 -1.94 11.21 -7.77
N SER A 9 -1.34 11.78 -8.82
CA SER A 9 -0.04 12.47 -8.74
C SER A 9 -0.02 13.65 -7.78
N LYS A 10 -1.16 14.34 -7.59
CA LYS A 10 -1.31 15.40 -6.57
C LYS A 10 -1.47 14.84 -5.16
N LEU A 11 -2.26 13.77 -4.97
CA LEU A 11 -2.43 13.10 -3.68
C LEU A 11 -1.13 12.47 -3.19
N LEU A 12 -0.41 11.75 -4.07
CA LEU A 12 0.87 11.13 -3.75
C LEU A 12 1.97 12.16 -3.41
N LYS A 13 1.93 13.35 -4.04
CA LYS A 13 2.90 14.43 -3.78
C LYS A 13 2.50 15.34 -2.61
N SER A 14 1.21 15.46 -2.30
CA SER A 14 0.69 16.36 -1.25
C SER A 14 0.69 15.72 0.14
N LYS A 15 0.71 14.38 0.24
CA LYS A 15 0.53 13.67 1.53
C LYS A 15 1.78 12.86 1.88
N SER A 16 2.79 13.55 2.37
CA SER A 16 4.09 12.99 2.79
C SER A 16 4.01 11.95 3.93
N ASN A 17 2.81 11.67 4.47
CA ASN A 17 2.57 10.68 5.51
C ASN A 17 1.55 9.60 5.13
N PHE A 18 1.00 9.65 3.90
CA PHE A 18 -0.03 8.72 3.42
C PHE A 18 0.30 7.23 3.67
N PRO A 19 1.51 6.73 3.35
CA PRO A 19 1.80 5.31 3.49
C PRO A 19 1.82 4.85 4.94
N ASN A 20 2.10 5.72 5.92
CA ASN A 20 2.14 5.33 7.34
C ASN A 20 0.79 4.74 7.79
N SER A 21 -0.32 5.25 7.26
CA SER A 21 -1.68 4.73 7.53
C SER A 21 -1.89 3.31 6.99
N LEU A 22 -1.08 2.89 6.01
CA LEU A 22 -1.12 1.56 5.39
C LEU A 22 -0.28 0.51 6.12
N ALA A 23 0.47 0.90 7.15
CA ALA A 23 1.36 -0.01 7.86
C ALA A 23 0.56 -1.15 8.53
N SER A 24 0.59 -2.32 7.90
CA SER A 24 -0.09 -3.54 8.36
C SER A 24 0.46 -4.09 9.69
N THR A 25 1.57 -3.55 10.18
CA THR A 25 2.22 -3.96 11.44
C THR A 25 2.05 -2.96 12.59
N GLY A 26 1.21 -1.93 12.41
CA GLY A 26 1.12 -0.82 13.36
C GLY A 26 2.38 0.05 13.38
N CYS A 27 2.99 0.26 12.20
CA CYS A 27 4.25 1.00 12.02
C CYS A 27 5.47 0.40 12.75
N ASP A 28 5.47 -0.90 13.05
CA ASP A 28 6.66 -1.57 13.58
C ASP A 28 7.72 -1.73 12.48
N LEU A 29 8.67 -0.78 12.44
CA LEU A 29 9.79 -0.74 11.49
C LEU A 29 10.82 -1.86 11.71
N ALA A 30 10.77 -2.56 12.84
CA ALA A 30 11.61 -3.73 13.07
C ALA A 30 11.05 -5.00 12.43
N LYS A 31 9.79 -4.98 11.94
CA LYS A 31 9.22 -6.13 11.23
C LYS A 31 9.98 -6.40 9.95
N LYS A 32 10.50 -7.63 9.89
CA LYS A 32 11.17 -8.19 8.72
C LYS A 32 10.20 -9.01 7.89
N CYS A 33 10.74 -9.76 6.95
CA CYS A 33 9.98 -10.71 6.16
C CYS A 33 9.46 -11.86 7.02
N GLN A 34 8.19 -12.20 6.82
CA GLN A 34 7.54 -13.33 7.45
C GLN A 34 6.98 -14.29 6.41
N ASN A 35 7.11 -15.57 6.70
CA ASN A 35 6.51 -16.66 5.94
C ASN A 35 5.41 -17.28 6.79
N SER A 36 4.16 -17.07 6.40
CA SER A 36 2.97 -17.59 7.09
C SER A 36 2.35 -18.79 6.38
N GLY A 37 3.06 -19.40 5.42
CA GLY A 37 2.61 -20.57 4.68
C GLY A 37 2.91 -20.49 3.17
N PRO A 38 2.45 -21.49 2.39
CA PRO A 38 2.60 -21.48 0.94
C PRO A 38 1.97 -20.22 0.34
N SER A 39 2.73 -19.49 -0.47
CA SER A 39 2.30 -18.21 -1.09
C SER A 39 2.05 -17.05 -0.12
N SER A 40 2.48 -17.16 1.13
CA SER A 40 2.30 -16.14 2.18
C SER A 40 3.63 -15.58 2.66
N TYR A 41 4.42 -15.04 1.73
CA TYR A 41 5.69 -14.37 2.02
C TYR A 41 5.54 -12.85 1.85
N PHE A 42 5.66 -12.14 2.97
CA PHE A 42 5.41 -10.70 3.06
C PHE A 42 6.56 -10.02 3.82
N CYS A 43 6.95 -8.82 3.39
CA CYS A 43 8.08 -8.11 3.97
C CYS A 43 7.74 -6.73 4.52
N GLY A 44 8.49 -6.34 5.55
CA GLY A 44 8.52 -4.98 6.07
C GLY A 44 7.32 -4.56 6.90
N PRO A 45 7.28 -3.29 7.32
CA PRO A 45 6.18 -2.72 8.11
C PRO A 45 4.84 -2.70 7.35
N TYR A 46 4.88 -2.78 6.02
CA TYR A 46 3.70 -2.76 5.15
C TYR A 46 3.24 -4.16 4.74
N GLN A 47 3.97 -5.22 5.07
CA GLN A 47 3.61 -6.61 4.71
C GLN A 47 3.36 -6.78 3.20
N ILE A 48 4.31 -6.30 2.40
CA ILE A 48 4.21 -6.30 0.93
C ILE A 48 4.69 -7.64 0.37
N SER A 49 3.94 -8.21 -0.59
CA SER A 49 4.28 -9.43 -1.31
C SER A 49 5.17 -9.14 -2.53
N TRP A 50 5.78 -10.19 -3.09
CA TRP A 50 6.58 -10.06 -4.31
C TRP A 50 5.79 -9.51 -5.51
N SER A 51 4.56 -9.99 -5.72
CA SER A 51 3.70 -9.51 -6.81
C SER A 51 3.36 -8.04 -6.65
N TYR A 52 3.10 -7.60 -5.43
CA TYR A 52 2.84 -6.20 -5.12
C TYR A 52 4.07 -5.33 -5.43
N TRP A 53 5.25 -5.69 -4.95
CA TRP A 53 6.49 -4.97 -5.25
C TRP A 53 6.81 -4.96 -6.76
N SER A 54 6.58 -6.08 -7.45
CA SER A 54 6.75 -6.19 -8.89
C SER A 54 5.82 -5.25 -9.66
N ASP A 55 4.55 -5.21 -9.27
CA ASP A 55 3.55 -4.31 -9.87
C ASP A 55 3.80 -2.84 -9.52
N GLY A 56 4.41 -2.59 -8.36
CA GLY A 56 4.86 -1.28 -7.92
C GLY A 56 6.12 -0.76 -8.60
N GLY A 57 6.63 -1.46 -9.62
CA GLY A 57 7.77 -1.02 -10.42
C GLY A 57 9.14 -1.41 -9.85
N ARG A 58 9.18 -2.31 -8.86
CA ARG A 58 10.41 -2.89 -8.30
C ARG A 58 11.45 -1.84 -7.86
N PRO A 59 11.09 -0.87 -7.00
CA PRO A 59 12.08 0.07 -6.48
C PRO A 59 13.21 -0.69 -5.79
N GLY A 60 14.44 -0.20 -5.97
CA GLY A 60 15.65 -0.82 -5.42
C GLY A 60 16.14 -2.08 -6.14
N ASP A 61 15.47 -2.55 -7.19
CA ASP A 61 15.92 -3.70 -7.99
C ASP A 61 17.20 -3.38 -8.78
N GLN A 62 18.23 -4.16 -8.54
CA GLN A 62 19.53 -4.18 -9.20
C GLN A 62 19.80 -5.53 -9.88
N GLY A 63 18.79 -6.41 -9.95
CA GLY A 63 18.91 -7.79 -10.44
C GLY A 63 19.45 -8.78 -9.41
N GLY A 64 19.53 -8.38 -8.15
CA GLY A 64 20.01 -9.18 -7.03
C GLY A 64 18.94 -10.09 -6.43
N PRO A 65 19.32 -11.24 -5.85
CA PRO A 65 18.38 -12.20 -5.27
C PRO A 65 17.68 -11.70 -3.98
N HIS A 66 18.12 -10.60 -3.39
CA HIS A 66 17.62 -10.07 -2.12
C HIS A 66 17.09 -8.63 -2.22
N ASP A 67 16.94 -8.10 -3.43
CA ASP A 67 16.56 -6.69 -3.64
C ASP A 67 15.13 -6.44 -3.16
N PHE A 68 14.26 -7.44 -3.30
CA PHE A 68 12.91 -7.45 -2.74
C PHE A 68 12.91 -7.24 -1.21
N GLU A 69 13.63 -8.09 -0.46
CA GLU A 69 13.71 -7.97 0.99
C GLU A 69 14.44 -6.70 1.42
N THR A 70 15.51 -6.33 0.71
CA THR A 70 16.30 -5.13 1.00
C THR A 70 15.43 -3.89 0.89
N CYS A 71 14.69 -3.77 -0.20
CA CYS A 71 13.78 -2.66 -0.42
C CYS A 71 12.66 -2.64 0.62
N LEU A 72 11.96 -3.75 0.84
CA LEU A 72 10.76 -3.74 1.68
C LEU A 72 11.05 -3.62 3.18
N ASN A 73 12.28 -3.93 3.61
CA ASN A 73 12.73 -3.65 4.97
C ASN A 73 13.20 -2.19 5.16
N ASP A 74 13.38 -1.42 4.09
CA ASP A 74 13.59 0.02 4.14
C ASP A 74 12.26 0.76 3.96
N LYS A 75 11.96 1.68 4.88
CA LYS A 75 10.68 2.40 4.86
C LYS A 75 10.48 3.14 3.55
N SER A 76 11.47 3.92 3.11
CA SER A 76 11.35 4.77 1.92
C SER A 76 11.18 3.96 0.65
N CYS A 77 11.93 2.87 0.50
CA CYS A 77 11.82 2.00 -0.67
C CYS A 77 10.48 1.24 -0.68
N ALA A 78 10.01 0.77 0.49
CA ALA A 78 8.68 0.17 0.60
C ALA A 78 7.54 1.15 0.26
N GLU A 79 7.65 2.41 0.69
CA GLU A 79 6.71 3.47 0.33
C GLU A 79 6.69 3.75 -1.18
N GLN A 80 7.85 3.72 -1.85
CA GLN A 80 7.92 3.81 -3.31
C GLN A 80 7.19 2.65 -4.00
N ALA A 81 7.26 1.44 -3.44
CA ALA A 81 6.53 0.29 -3.99
C ALA A 81 5.02 0.48 -3.86
N ILE A 82 4.55 1.01 -2.73
CA ILE A 82 3.13 1.39 -2.51
C ILE A 82 2.70 2.43 -3.53
N TYR A 83 3.48 3.50 -3.72
CA TYR A 83 3.16 4.54 -4.69
C TYR A 83 3.07 4.00 -6.12
N GLY A 84 4.02 3.17 -6.53
CA GLY A 84 3.96 2.51 -7.84
C GLY A 84 2.73 1.61 -7.98
N TYR A 85 2.40 0.85 -6.93
CA TYR A 85 1.26 -0.06 -6.95
C TYR A 85 -0.06 0.71 -7.05
N MET A 86 -0.22 1.80 -6.30
CA MET A 86 -1.39 2.67 -6.40
C MET A 86 -1.47 3.38 -7.75
N ASN A 87 -0.35 3.83 -8.32
CA ASN A 87 -0.34 4.39 -9.69
C ASN A 87 -0.89 3.39 -10.72
N LYS A 88 -0.67 2.08 -10.51
CA LYS A 88 -1.15 1.03 -11.41
C LYS A 88 -2.60 0.61 -11.13
N TRP A 89 -3.00 0.55 -9.86
CA TRP A 89 -4.20 -0.17 -9.44
C TRP A 89 -5.26 0.67 -8.73
N ALA A 90 -4.99 1.96 -8.46
CA ALA A 90 -5.93 2.88 -7.83
C ALA A 90 -7.29 2.91 -8.53
N ARG A 91 -8.35 2.83 -7.73
CA ARG A 91 -9.74 2.90 -8.17
C ARG A 91 -10.62 3.27 -6.99
N ASP A 92 -11.82 3.76 -7.29
CA ASP A 92 -12.86 3.96 -6.30
C ASP A 92 -13.41 2.59 -5.89
N CYS A 93 -13.22 2.22 -4.62
CA CYS A 93 -13.59 0.96 -4.03
C CYS A 93 -14.88 1.05 -3.21
N ASN A 94 -15.16 2.22 -2.62
CA ASN A 94 -16.33 2.44 -1.77
C ASN A 94 -17.54 3.05 -2.53
N GLY A 95 -17.33 3.51 -3.76
CA GLY A 95 -18.35 4.06 -4.65
C GLY A 95 -18.73 5.52 -4.37
N ASP A 96 -17.90 6.29 -3.67
CA ASP A 96 -18.19 7.68 -3.31
C ASP A 96 -17.83 8.70 -4.40
N GLY A 97 -17.21 8.24 -5.49
CA GLY A 97 -16.80 9.08 -6.62
C GLY A 97 -15.45 9.77 -6.44
N VAL A 98 -14.73 9.50 -5.36
CA VAL A 98 -13.37 9.99 -5.08
C VAL A 98 -12.42 8.79 -4.99
N ILE A 99 -11.15 9.02 -5.30
CA ILE A 99 -10.08 8.04 -5.01
C ILE A 99 -9.21 8.65 -3.92
N ASP A 100 -9.28 8.09 -2.72
CA ASP A 100 -8.61 8.63 -1.53
C ASP A 100 -7.91 7.57 -0.66
N CYS A 101 -7.59 7.98 0.57
CA CYS A 101 -6.98 7.14 1.59
C CYS A 101 -7.70 5.80 1.80
N THR A 102 -9.03 5.83 1.83
CA THR A 102 -9.89 4.68 2.07
C THR A 102 -9.71 3.64 0.98
N ASP A 103 -9.71 4.09 -0.27
CA ASP A 103 -9.51 3.22 -1.42
C ASP A 103 -8.11 2.61 -1.42
N TYR A 104 -7.10 3.44 -1.14
CA TYR A 104 -5.73 2.95 -1.12
C TYR A 104 -5.49 1.95 0.01
N ALA A 105 -6.07 2.14 1.20
CA ALA A 105 -6.02 1.15 2.28
C ALA A 105 -6.70 -0.16 1.89
N ALA A 106 -7.85 -0.06 1.23
CA ALA A 106 -8.57 -1.24 0.78
C ALA A 106 -7.79 -2.01 -0.29
N ILE A 107 -7.22 -1.31 -1.26
CA ILE A 107 -6.38 -1.89 -2.31
C ILE A 107 -5.08 -2.46 -1.74
N HIS A 108 -4.46 -1.80 -0.76
CA HIS A 108 -3.24 -2.28 -0.11
C HIS A 108 -3.48 -3.64 0.56
N LYS A 109 -4.60 -3.77 1.29
CA LYS A 109 -4.89 -4.98 2.05
C LYS A 109 -5.53 -6.10 1.22
N ALA A 110 -6.45 -5.77 0.33
CA ALA A 110 -7.29 -6.74 -0.39
C ALA A 110 -6.99 -6.84 -1.89
N GLY A 111 -6.18 -5.93 -2.43
CA GLY A 111 -5.97 -5.81 -3.86
C GLY A 111 -7.15 -5.13 -4.58
N PRO A 112 -6.94 -4.71 -5.84
CA PRO A 112 -7.89 -3.88 -6.59
C PRO A 112 -9.19 -4.59 -7.00
N HIS A 113 -9.25 -5.92 -6.89
CA HIS A 113 -10.44 -6.70 -7.27
C HIS A 113 -11.30 -7.11 -6.07
N SER A 114 -10.77 -6.96 -4.85
CA SER A 114 -11.45 -7.36 -3.61
C SER A 114 -11.51 -6.22 -2.60
N CYS A 115 -11.25 -4.98 -3.01
CA CYS A 115 -11.18 -3.81 -2.14
C CYS A 115 -12.54 -3.37 -1.54
N ASN A 116 -13.63 -4.07 -1.87
CA ASN A 116 -14.94 -3.92 -1.26
C ASN A 116 -15.44 -5.22 -0.59
N ALA A 117 -14.56 -6.21 -0.43
CA ALA A 117 -14.95 -7.50 0.10
C ALA A 117 -15.24 -7.43 1.60
N GLN A 118 -16.27 -8.16 2.06
CA GLN A 118 -16.69 -8.14 3.45
C GLN A 118 -15.57 -8.54 4.43
N TRP A 119 -14.73 -9.52 4.05
CA TRP A 119 -13.62 -9.97 4.89
C TRP A 119 -12.59 -8.86 5.18
N LEU A 120 -12.45 -7.89 4.26
CA LEU A 120 -11.61 -6.72 4.49
C LEU A 120 -12.25 -5.84 5.55
N LEU A 121 -13.54 -5.52 5.39
CA LEU A 121 -14.28 -4.64 6.30
C LEU A 121 -14.33 -5.19 7.74
N ASP A 122 -14.36 -6.52 7.87
CA ASP A 122 -14.35 -7.23 9.16
C ASP A 122 -12.94 -7.44 9.74
N SER A 123 -11.89 -7.09 8.99
CA SER A 123 -10.51 -7.35 9.40
C SER A 123 -10.03 -6.38 10.48
N GLU A 124 -9.11 -6.86 11.33
CA GLU A 124 -8.43 -6.00 12.30
C GLU A 124 -7.67 -4.83 11.62
N TYR A 125 -7.08 -5.08 10.45
CA TYR A 125 -6.44 -4.04 9.65
C TYR A 125 -7.40 -2.89 9.37
N TRP A 126 -8.61 -3.19 8.91
CA TRP A 126 -9.59 -2.16 8.54
C TRP A 126 -10.09 -1.40 9.76
N ARG A 127 -10.34 -2.10 10.87
CA ARG A 127 -10.71 -1.48 12.15
C ARG A 127 -9.64 -0.49 12.63
N VAL A 128 -8.36 -0.86 12.53
CA VAL A 128 -7.25 0.03 12.92
C VAL A 128 -7.11 1.19 11.93
N PHE A 129 -7.23 0.94 10.63
CA PHE A 129 -7.18 2.00 9.62
C PHE A 129 -8.26 3.07 9.84
N GLN A 130 -9.48 2.68 10.20
CA GLN A 130 -10.59 3.60 10.45
C GLN A 130 -10.34 4.62 11.58
N SER A 131 -9.39 4.36 12.49
CA SER A 131 -9.02 5.32 13.54
C SER A 131 -7.88 6.26 13.15
N SER A 132 -7.35 6.15 11.91
CA SER A 132 -6.29 7.00 11.39
C SER A 132 -6.80 8.36 10.87
N SER A 133 -5.93 9.37 10.84
CA SER A 133 -6.22 10.68 10.23
C SER A 133 -6.52 10.59 8.73
N CYS A 134 -6.00 9.57 8.05
CA CYS A 134 -6.25 9.31 6.64
C CYS A 134 -7.73 8.96 6.41
N ALA A 135 -8.30 8.12 7.28
CA ALA A 135 -9.70 7.70 7.18
C ALA A 135 -10.71 8.82 7.51
N SER A 136 -10.33 9.80 8.33
CA SER A 136 -11.18 10.95 8.69
C SER A 136 -11.07 12.13 7.72
N GLY A 137 -10.23 12.03 6.68
CA GLY A 137 -10.02 13.10 5.71
C GLY A 137 -9.32 14.34 6.28
N SER A 138 -8.70 14.24 7.46
CA SER A 138 -8.08 15.36 8.18
C SER A 138 -6.60 15.60 7.83
N GLU A 139 -6.17 15.12 6.67
CA GLU A 139 -4.79 15.23 6.14
C GLU A 139 -4.65 16.28 5.04
#